data_AF-A0A9P1GRJ1-F1
#
_entry.id   AF-A0A9P1GRJ1-F1
#
_cell.length_a   1.000
_cell.length_b   1.000
_cell.length_c   1.000
_cell.angle_alpha   90.00
_cell.angle_beta   90.00
_cell.angle_gamma   90.00
#
_symmetry.space_group_name_H-M   'P 1'
#
loop_
_entity.id
_entity.type
_entity.pdbx_description
1 polymer ?
#
loop_
_entity_poly.entity_id
_entity_poly.type
_entity_poly.pdbx_seq_one_letter_code
_entity_poly.pdbx_strand_id
1 'polypeptide(L)'
;MQLTRDDIADQVLDTALTIVTAQGWQLEAVDGKALLEEVQKILPDGEVSVPNLAVLRKVLSGVQKEELPKSDAETIFVLDAEKVNLSRALQILGDDPHEVRQRFQLPPPVARPAGPKRPRLAAPVQGSALQVDEFLQVFKDLTSSDMNKESLLEMLATRAYVDEFEGTIHAMDATLLPRDPLERLKQLFELQSHWRPERLNSLMATSLAGQKVEAWLGKHARQVYMEFTPGEEVRMMTKKFA
;
A
#
# COMPACT_ATOMS: atom_id res chain seq x y z
N MET A 1 -26.21 6.94 3.15
CA MET A 1 -24.83 7.39 3.43
C MET A 1 -24.40 8.11 2.18
N GLN A 2 -24.17 9.43 2.21
CA GLN A 2 -23.85 10.19 0.99
C GLN A 2 -22.37 9.93 0.65
N LEU A 3 -22.10 9.34 -0.51
CA LEU A 3 -20.75 9.20 -1.05
C LEU A 3 -20.16 10.58 -1.30
N THR A 4 -18.95 10.84 -0.83
CA THR A 4 -18.24 12.06 -1.14
C THR A 4 -17.75 12.04 -2.59
N ARG A 5 -17.38 13.20 -3.13
CA ARG A 5 -16.85 13.31 -4.49
C ARG A 5 -15.56 12.52 -4.68
N ASP A 6 -14.78 12.37 -3.61
CA ASP A 6 -13.52 11.64 -3.62
C ASP A 6 -13.77 10.13 -3.63
N ASP A 7 -14.75 9.64 -2.85
CA ASP A 7 -15.17 8.23 -2.88
C ASP A 7 -15.62 7.77 -4.28
N ILE A 8 -16.31 8.64 -5.01
CA ILE A 8 -16.74 8.36 -6.39
C ILE A 8 -15.54 8.29 -7.34
N ALA A 9 -14.57 9.20 -7.18
CA ALA A 9 -13.37 9.22 -8.01
C ALA A 9 -12.53 7.96 -7.82
N ASP A 10 -12.38 7.53 -6.57
CA ASP A 10 -11.66 6.31 -6.22
C ASP A 10 -12.39 5.07 -6.76
N GLN A 11 -13.72 5.00 -6.61
CA GLN A 11 -14.51 3.90 -7.17
C GLN A 11 -14.40 3.81 -8.70
N VAL A 12 -14.39 4.94 -9.41
CA VAL A 12 -14.18 4.99 -10.86
C VAL A 12 -12.76 4.51 -11.21
N LEU A 13 -11.74 4.94 -10.47
CA LEU A 13 -10.36 4.50 -10.67
C LEU A 13 -10.24 2.99 -10.49
N ASP A 14 -10.78 2.47 -9.40
CA ASP A 14 -10.71 1.08 -9.01
C ASP A 14 -11.41 0.18 -10.03
N THR A 15 -12.58 0.60 -10.50
CA THR A 15 -13.33 -0.10 -11.54
C THR A 15 -12.57 -0.09 -12.86
N ALA A 16 -12.06 1.08 -13.28
CA ALA A 16 -11.30 1.22 -14.51
C ALA A 16 -10.04 0.36 -14.53
N LEU A 17 -9.25 0.40 -13.46
CA LEU A 17 -8.06 -0.43 -13.34
C LEU A 17 -8.44 -1.93 -13.31
N THR A 18 -9.55 -2.29 -12.67
CA THR A 18 -10.08 -3.67 -12.64
C THR A 18 -10.40 -4.20 -14.01
N ILE A 19 -11.05 -3.41 -14.85
CA ILE A 19 -11.30 -3.79 -16.24
C ILE A 19 -9.98 -3.96 -16.99
N VAL A 20 -9.08 -2.96 -16.91
CA VAL A 20 -7.81 -2.96 -17.65
C VAL A 20 -6.96 -4.19 -17.31
N THR A 21 -6.79 -4.52 -16.03
CA THR A 21 -5.96 -5.68 -15.65
C THR A 21 -6.68 -7.00 -15.86
N ALA A 22 -7.98 -7.11 -15.56
CA ALA A 22 -8.73 -8.36 -15.74
C ALA A 22 -8.90 -8.77 -17.21
N GLN A 23 -9.03 -7.79 -18.10
CA GLN A 23 -9.11 -8.05 -19.55
C GLN A 23 -7.74 -8.13 -20.22
N GLY A 24 -6.64 -7.94 -19.46
CA GLY A 24 -5.27 -8.03 -19.99
C GLY A 24 -4.97 -6.96 -21.05
N TRP A 25 -5.54 -5.76 -20.91
CA TRP A 25 -5.32 -4.69 -21.88
C TRP A 25 -3.88 -4.19 -21.83
N GLN A 26 -3.36 -3.77 -22.98
CA GLN A 26 -2.02 -3.18 -23.05
C GLN A 26 -2.05 -1.79 -22.41
N LEU A 27 -1.32 -1.62 -21.31
CA LEU A 27 -1.27 -0.37 -20.54
C LEU A 27 -0.86 0.84 -21.38
N GLU A 28 -0.11 0.64 -22.45
CA GLU A 28 0.42 1.71 -23.30
C GLU A 28 -0.55 2.16 -24.39
N ALA A 29 -1.66 1.45 -24.57
CA ALA A 29 -2.63 1.68 -25.64
C ALA A 29 -4.06 1.39 -25.20
N VAL A 30 -4.45 1.85 -24.01
CA VAL A 30 -5.81 1.65 -23.47
C VAL A 30 -6.80 2.54 -24.22
N ASP A 31 -7.80 1.97 -24.87
CA ASP A 31 -8.89 2.73 -25.50
C ASP A 31 -9.83 3.30 -24.43
N GLY A 32 -9.83 4.62 -24.29
CA GLY A 32 -10.63 5.33 -23.31
C GLY A 32 -12.13 5.29 -23.55
N LYS A 33 -12.61 5.13 -24.80
CA LYS A 33 -14.04 4.96 -25.07
C LYS A 33 -14.51 3.57 -24.65
N ALA A 34 -13.78 2.54 -25.06
CA ALA A 34 -14.06 1.17 -24.63
C ALA A 34 -14.00 1.04 -23.10
N LEU A 35 -13.00 1.65 -22.46
CA LEU A 35 -12.88 1.65 -21.00
C LEU A 35 -14.10 2.30 -20.34
N LEU A 36 -14.55 3.44 -20.87
CA LEU A 36 -15.69 4.16 -20.32
C LEU A 36 -16.97 3.32 -20.40
N GLU A 37 -17.22 2.67 -21.53
CA GLU A 37 -18.38 1.80 -21.72
C GLU A 37 -18.40 0.65 -20.71
N GLU A 38 -17.25 0.01 -20.47
CA GLU A 38 -17.13 -1.06 -19.47
C GLU A 38 -17.32 -0.54 -18.04
N VAL A 39 -16.72 0.60 -17.69
CA VAL A 39 -16.89 1.21 -16.37
C VAL A 39 -18.35 1.56 -16.10
N GLN A 40 -19.06 2.11 -17.10
CA GLN A 40 -20.48 2.45 -16.99
C GLN A 40 -21.38 1.21 -16.82
N LYS A 41 -21.01 0.05 -17.35
CA LYS A 41 -21.77 -1.21 -17.17
C LYS A 41 -21.68 -1.76 -15.75
N ILE A 42 -20.57 -1.52 -15.05
CA ILE A 42 -20.28 -2.11 -13.73
C ILE A 42 -20.79 -1.23 -12.60
N LEU A 43 -20.75 0.10 -12.76
CA LEU A 43 -21.22 1.02 -11.74
C LEU A 43 -22.75 0.96 -11.61
N PRO A 44 -23.30 0.96 -10.38
CA PRO A 44 -24.74 0.86 -10.17
C PRO A 44 -25.47 2.06 -10.79
N ASP A 45 -26.49 1.78 -11.62
CA ASP A 45 -27.42 2.76 -12.16
C ASP A 45 -28.29 3.35 -11.04
N GLY A 46 -27.78 4.37 -10.36
CA GLY A 46 -28.53 5.09 -9.34
C GLY A 46 -27.67 6.01 -8.49
N GLU A 47 -27.89 7.32 -8.65
CA GLU A 47 -27.43 8.43 -7.81
C GLU A 47 -26.07 9.09 -8.10
N VAL A 48 -25.20 8.50 -8.93
CA VAL A 48 -23.90 9.13 -9.28
C VAL A 48 -23.90 9.59 -10.74
N SER A 49 -23.47 10.84 -10.99
CA SER A 49 -23.25 11.39 -12.34
C SER A 49 -22.48 10.37 -13.17
N VAL A 50 -23.12 9.84 -14.22
CA VAL A 50 -22.51 8.86 -15.14
C VAL A 50 -21.11 9.36 -15.52
N PRO A 51 -20.05 8.58 -15.25
CA PRO A 51 -18.70 8.99 -15.57
C PRO A 51 -18.65 9.32 -17.06
N ASN A 52 -17.96 10.41 -17.40
CA ASN A 52 -17.67 10.77 -18.79
C ASN A 52 -16.15 10.69 -19.03
N LEU A 53 -15.73 10.82 -20.29
CA LEU A 53 -14.30 10.74 -20.64
C LEU A 53 -13.44 11.76 -19.89
N ALA A 54 -13.97 12.94 -19.56
CA ALA A 54 -13.22 13.95 -18.81
C ALA A 54 -13.01 13.53 -17.35
N VAL A 55 -14.02 12.92 -16.71
CA VAL A 55 -13.91 12.33 -15.37
C VAL A 55 -12.92 11.16 -15.41
N LEU A 56 -13.06 10.24 -16.36
CA LEU A 56 -12.16 9.10 -16.49
C LEU A 56 -10.71 9.55 -16.72
N ARG A 57 -10.48 10.53 -17.60
CA ARG A 57 -9.14 11.11 -17.82
C ARG A 57 -8.59 11.77 -16.55
N LYS A 58 -9.42 12.54 -15.83
CA LYS A 58 -9.00 13.18 -14.58
C LYS A 58 -8.61 12.14 -13.53
N VAL A 59 -9.41 11.10 -13.38
CA VAL A 59 -9.16 10.02 -12.41
C VAL A 59 -7.91 9.22 -12.78
N LEU A 60 -7.74 8.87 -14.06
CA LEU A 60 -6.56 8.15 -14.55
C LEU A 60 -5.29 9.00 -14.59
N SER A 61 -5.37 10.33 -14.47
CA SER A 61 -4.19 11.20 -14.52
C SER A 61 -3.14 10.86 -13.45
N GLY A 62 -3.57 10.32 -12.30
CA GLY A 62 -2.67 9.86 -11.24
C GLY A 62 -1.85 8.62 -11.61
N VAL A 63 -2.27 7.85 -12.61
CA VAL A 63 -1.62 6.60 -13.05
C VAL A 63 -1.11 6.66 -14.50
N GLN A 64 -1.18 7.81 -15.16
CA GLN A 64 -0.64 8.00 -16.52
C GLN A 64 0.87 8.27 -16.51
N LYS A 65 1.53 7.94 -17.63
CA LYS A 65 2.92 8.35 -17.90
C LYS A 65 2.97 9.87 -18.09
N GLU A 66 3.99 10.52 -17.51
CA GLU A 66 4.14 11.98 -17.51
C GLU A 66 4.57 12.53 -18.89
N GLU A 67 5.30 11.73 -19.65
CA GLU A 67 5.61 11.97 -21.06
C GLU A 67 4.53 11.36 -21.95
N LEU A 68 3.45 12.11 -22.17
CA LEU A 68 2.55 11.81 -23.28
C LEU A 68 3.28 12.15 -24.60
N PRO A 69 3.50 11.21 -25.53
CA PRO A 69 3.68 11.63 -26.91
C PRO A 69 2.44 12.44 -27.28
N LYS A 70 2.64 13.64 -27.84
CA LYS A 70 1.58 14.46 -28.43
C LYS A 70 0.97 13.70 -29.60
N SER A 71 0.16 12.71 -29.28
CA SER A 71 -0.59 11.90 -30.23
C SER A 71 -1.97 12.53 -30.34
N ASP A 72 -2.38 12.81 -31.57
CA ASP A 72 -3.71 13.31 -31.94
C ASP A 72 -4.85 12.30 -31.63
N ALA A 73 -4.56 11.21 -30.93
CA ALA A 73 -5.55 10.27 -30.41
C ALA A 73 -6.02 10.70 -29.02
N GLU A 74 -6.87 11.72 -28.93
CA GLU A 74 -7.47 12.22 -27.67
C GLU A 74 -8.18 11.14 -26.82
N THR A 75 -8.37 9.93 -27.35
CA THR A 75 -9.09 8.83 -26.71
C THR A 75 -8.21 7.69 -26.20
N ILE A 76 -6.89 7.70 -26.40
CA ILE A 76 -6.01 6.62 -25.91
C ILE A 76 -5.32 7.04 -24.62
N PHE A 77 -5.32 6.15 -23.62
CA PHE A 77 -4.61 6.33 -22.36
C PHE A 77 -3.31 5.51 -22.36
N VAL A 78 -2.21 6.16 -21.99
CA VAL A 78 -0.92 5.53 -21.73
C VAL A 78 -0.71 5.48 -20.23
N LEU A 79 -0.95 4.31 -19.64
CA LEU A 79 -0.84 4.07 -18.22
C LEU A 79 0.60 3.66 -17.85
N ASP A 80 1.03 4.13 -16.69
CA ASP A 80 2.31 3.79 -16.09
C ASP A 80 2.16 2.50 -15.26
N ALA A 81 2.94 1.47 -15.60
CA ALA A 81 2.84 0.17 -14.96
C ALA A 81 3.17 0.22 -13.46
N GLU A 82 4.15 1.04 -13.05
CA GLU A 82 4.53 1.17 -11.63
C GLU A 82 3.42 1.86 -10.85
N LYS A 83 2.83 2.92 -11.40
CA LYS A 83 1.72 3.63 -10.74
C LYS A 83 0.46 2.78 -10.67
N VAL A 84 0.15 2.02 -11.73
CA VAL A 84 -0.97 1.06 -11.73
C VAL A 84 -0.74 0.00 -10.64
N ASN A 85 0.45 -0.61 -10.60
CA ASN A 85 0.81 -1.59 -9.58
C ASN A 85 0.71 -1.02 -8.17
N LEU A 86 1.22 0.20 -7.94
CA LEU A 86 1.09 0.87 -6.65
C LEU A 86 -0.39 1.08 -6.29
N SER A 87 -1.21 1.59 -7.20
CA SER A 87 -2.65 1.77 -7.00
C SER A 87 -3.34 0.46 -6.63
N ARG A 88 -2.97 -0.65 -7.28
CA ARG A 88 -3.50 -1.98 -6.97
C ARG A 88 -3.10 -2.49 -5.61
N ALA A 89 -1.85 -2.30 -5.22
CA ALA A 89 -1.40 -2.66 -3.90
C ALA A 89 -2.14 -1.85 -2.81
N LEU A 90 -2.39 -0.57 -3.06
CA LEU A 90 -3.14 0.28 -2.13
C LEU A 90 -4.61 -0.13 -2.00
N GLN A 91 -5.25 -0.56 -3.09
CA GLN A 91 -6.62 -1.12 -3.05
C GLN A 91 -6.68 -2.36 -2.13
N ILE A 92 -5.75 -3.31 -2.31
CA ILE A 92 -5.69 -4.52 -1.46
C ILE A 92 -5.45 -4.15 0.01
N LEU A 93 -4.66 -3.11 0.29
CA LEU A 93 -4.41 -2.62 1.66
C LEU A 93 -5.60 -1.88 2.27
N GLY A 94 -6.49 -1.31 1.44
CA GLY A 94 -7.69 -0.60 1.87
C GLY A 94 -8.90 -1.53 2.08
N ASP A 95 -8.95 -2.65 1.34
CA ASP A 95 -10.00 -3.66 1.47
C ASP A 95 -9.94 -4.39 2.82
N ASP A 96 -11.10 -4.82 3.31
CA ASP A 96 -11.16 -5.63 4.53
C ASP A 96 -10.47 -6.99 4.31
N PRO A 97 -9.48 -7.38 5.14
CA PRO A 97 -8.73 -8.62 4.89
C PRO A 97 -9.55 -9.91 4.99
N HIS A 98 -10.72 -9.90 5.61
CA HIS A 98 -11.63 -11.04 5.54
C HIS A 98 -12.28 -11.14 4.16
N GLU A 99 -12.73 -10.01 3.61
CA GLU A 99 -13.29 -9.94 2.25
C GLU A 99 -12.26 -10.33 1.20
N VAL A 100 -11.02 -9.85 1.32
CA VAL A 100 -9.92 -10.24 0.41
C VAL A 100 -9.70 -11.74 0.46
N ARG A 101 -9.57 -12.34 1.66
CA ARG A 101 -9.38 -13.79 1.79
C ARG A 101 -10.52 -14.59 1.17
N GLN A 102 -11.77 -14.17 1.35
CA GLN A 102 -12.92 -14.82 0.74
C GLN A 102 -12.90 -14.69 -0.79
N ARG A 103 -12.66 -13.48 -1.30
CA ARG A 103 -12.66 -13.17 -2.75
C ARG A 103 -11.60 -13.96 -3.51
N PHE A 104 -10.41 -14.10 -2.92
CA PHE A 104 -9.28 -14.79 -3.53
C PHE A 104 -9.11 -16.24 -3.04
N GLN A 105 -10.07 -16.76 -2.24
CA GLN A 105 -10.05 -18.12 -1.70
C GLN A 105 -8.71 -18.48 -1.03
N LEU A 106 -8.16 -17.54 -0.27
CA LEU A 106 -6.87 -17.72 0.38
C LEU A 106 -6.93 -18.82 1.44
N PRO A 107 -5.84 -19.59 1.62
CA PRO A 107 -5.76 -20.55 2.70
C PRO A 107 -5.86 -19.86 4.07
N PRO A 108 -6.23 -20.59 5.13
CA PRO A 108 -6.19 -20.04 6.49
C PRO A 108 -4.80 -19.47 6.82
N PRO A 109 -4.71 -18.36 7.57
CA PRO A 109 -3.44 -17.74 7.91
C PRO A 109 -2.51 -18.73 8.59
N VAL A 110 -1.27 -18.84 8.09
CA VAL A 110 -0.29 -19.77 8.64
C VAL A 110 0.19 -19.23 9.98
N ALA A 111 0.00 -19.98 11.06
CA ALA A 111 0.57 -19.62 12.35
C ALA A 111 2.11 -19.59 12.23
N ARG A 112 2.72 -18.45 12.53
CA ARG A 112 4.19 -18.36 12.55
C ARG A 112 4.76 -19.28 13.64
N PRO A 113 5.95 -19.87 13.41
CA PRO A 113 6.68 -20.55 14.46
C PRO A 113 6.84 -19.60 15.65
N ALA A 114 6.85 -20.15 16.87
CA ALA A 114 6.88 -19.38 18.11
C ALA A 114 8.13 -18.48 18.18
N GLY A 115 8.01 -17.27 17.64
CA GLY A 115 9.03 -16.25 17.65
C GLY A 115 9.04 -15.47 18.98
N PRO A 116 9.80 -14.37 19.04
CA PRO A 116 9.93 -13.57 20.24
C PRO A 116 8.55 -13.04 20.63
N LYS A 117 8.13 -13.28 21.88
CA LYS A 117 6.84 -12.82 22.39
C LYS A 117 6.79 -11.29 22.34
N ARG A 118 5.74 -10.73 21.70
CA ARG A 118 5.47 -9.29 21.65
C ARG A 118 5.54 -8.70 23.06
N PRO A 119 6.37 -7.67 23.31
CA PRO A 119 6.34 -6.96 24.58
C PRO A 119 4.96 -6.33 24.78
N ARG A 120 4.40 -6.46 26.00
CA ARG A 120 3.01 -6.10 26.38
C ARG A 120 2.59 -4.62 26.15
N LEU A 121 3.47 -3.79 25.58
CA LEU A 121 3.26 -2.36 25.40
C LEU A 121 2.58 -1.97 24.07
N ALA A 122 2.45 -2.90 23.13
CA ALA A 122 1.76 -2.63 21.87
C ALA A 122 0.42 -3.38 21.85
N ALA A 123 -0.67 -2.64 21.63
CA ALA A 123 -1.99 -3.24 21.44
C ALA A 123 -1.92 -4.24 20.28
N PRO A 124 -2.41 -5.47 20.46
CA PRO A 124 -2.48 -6.40 19.34
C PRO A 124 -3.49 -5.83 18.33
N VAL A 125 -3.07 -5.66 17.08
CA VAL A 125 -4.00 -5.46 15.96
C VAL A 125 -4.58 -6.84 15.66
N GLN A 126 -5.42 -7.37 16.56
CA GLN A 126 -5.91 -8.74 16.43
C GLN A 126 -6.74 -8.90 15.16
N GLY A 127 -6.29 -9.77 14.26
CA GLY A 127 -7.16 -10.51 13.32
C GLY A 127 -7.54 -9.81 12.02
N SER A 128 -7.06 -8.59 11.75
CA SER A 128 -7.61 -7.78 10.64
C SER A 128 -6.64 -7.46 9.51
N ALA A 129 -5.45 -8.07 9.44
CA ALA A 129 -4.44 -7.75 8.42
C ALA A 129 -4.04 -8.99 7.61
N LEU A 130 -3.65 -8.79 6.35
CA LEU A 130 -3.13 -9.86 5.49
C LEU A 130 -1.69 -10.19 5.87
N GLN A 131 -1.32 -11.47 5.80
CA GLN A 131 0.08 -11.86 5.84
C GLN A 131 0.79 -11.35 4.58
N VAL A 132 2.10 -11.05 4.66
CA VAL A 132 2.83 -10.54 3.49
C VAL A 132 2.77 -11.51 2.30
N ASP A 133 2.79 -12.81 2.56
CA ASP A 133 2.75 -13.83 1.50
C ASP A 133 1.32 -13.99 0.92
N GLU A 134 0.28 -13.85 1.76
CA GLU A 134 -1.12 -13.73 1.31
C GLU A 134 -1.28 -12.53 0.39
N PHE A 135 -0.79 -11.36 0.83
CA PHE A 135 -0.84 -10.12 0.09
C PHE A 135 -0.11 -10.23 -1.25
N LEU A 136 1.09 -10.81 -1.26
CA LEU A 136 1.87 -11.02 -2.47
C LEU A 136 1.13 -11.92 -3.45
N GLN A 137 0.50 -13.00 -2.98
CA GLN A 137 -0.28 -13.89 -3.84
C GLN A 137 -1.45 -13.14 -4.49
N VAL A 138 -2.25 -12.43 -3.70
CA VAL A 138 -3.38 -11.61 -4.21
C VAL A 138 -2.89 -10.58 -5.22
N PHE A 139 -1.78 -9.91 -4.91
CA PHE A 139 -1.19 -8.90 -5.79
C PHE A 139 -0.78 -9.49 -7.14
N LYS A 140 -0.13 -10.64 -7.14
CA LYS A 140 0.26 -11.36 -8.37
C LYS A 140 -0.96 -11.78 -9.18
N ASP A 141 -1.97 -12.34 -8.53
CA ASP A 141 -3.19 -12.79 -9.19
C ASP A 141 -3.95 -11.62 -9.84
N LEU A 142 -3.91 -10.44 -9.22
CA LEU A 142 -4.63 -9.25 -9.72
C LEU A 142 -3.87 -8.47 -10.81
N THR A 143 -2.53 -8.45 -10.74
CA THR A 143 -1.68 -7.68 -11.66
C THR A 143 -1.02 -8.52 -12.74
N SER A 144 -1.08 -9.85 -12.64
CA SER A 144 -0.28 -10.79 -13.46
C SER A 144 1.22 -10.48 -13.44
N SER A 145 1.71 -9.91 -12.32
CA SER A 145 3.11 -9.50 -12.15
C SER A 145 3.92 -10.61 -11.48
N ASP A 146 5.17 -10.78 -11.89
CA ASP A 146 6.13 -11.70 -11.25
C ASP A 146 6.92 -11.06 -10.10
N MET A 147 6.42 -9.94 -9.56
CA MET A 147 7.10 -9.18 -8.51
C MET A 147 7.44 -10.05 -7.29
N ASN A 148 8.63 -9.87 -6.74
CA ASN A 148 9.05 -10.56 -5.52
C ASN A 148 8.67 -9.74 -4.27
N LYS A 149 8.82 -10.36 -3.09
CA LYS A 149 8.49 -9.76 -1.79
C LYS A 149 9.29 -8.48 -1.50
N GLU A 150 10.56 -8.44 -1.86
CA GLU A 150 11.43 -7.29 -1.57
C GLU A 150 11.02 -6.07 -2.40
N SER A 151 10.84 -6.27 -3.72
CA SER A 151 10.38 -5.24 -4.65
C SER A 151 8.98 -4.72 -4.28
N LEU A 152 8.08 -5.61 -3.84
CA LEU A 152 6.75 -5.22 -3.37
C LEU A 152 6.84 -4.29 -2.14
N LEU A 153 7.66 -4.66 -1.15
CA LEU A 153 7.81 -3.86 0.06
C LEU A 153 8.56 -2.55 -0.20
N GLU A 154 9.47 -2.52 -1.17
CA GLU A 154 10.12 -1.29 -1.62
C GLU A 154 9.13 -0.33 -2.27
N MET A 155 8.28 -0.83 -3.18
CA MET A 155 7.20 -0.06 -3.80
C MET A 155 6.24 0.55 -2.75
N LEU A 156 5.95 -0.20 -1.67
CA LEU A 156 5.04 0.22 -0.60
C LEU A 156 5.70 1.03 0.54
N ALA A 157 6.98 1.42 0.42
CA ALA A 157 7.78 1.84 1.57
C ALA A 157 7.27 3.02 2.41
N THR A 158 6.47 3.91 1.82
CA THR A 158 5.88 5.08 2.50
C THR A 158 4.37 4.92 2.75
N ARG A 159 3.78 3.81 2.31
CA ARG A 159 2.33 3.57 2.29
C ARG A 159 1.89 2.36 3.12
N ALA A 160 2.84 1.54 3.56
CA ALA A 160 2.58 0.37 4.38
C ALA A 160 3.73 0.12 5.37
N TYR A 161 3.43 -0.64 6.42
CA TYR A 161 4.44 -1.22 7.30
C TYR A 161 4.18 -2.72 7.50
N VAL A 162 5.24 -3.44 7.88
CA VAL A 162 5.18 -4.87 8.18
C VAL A 162 5.37 -5.07 9.68
N ASP A 163 4.39 -5.70 10.32
CA ASP A 163 4.56 -6.22 11.67
C ASP A 163 5.39 -7.51 11.58
N GLU A 164 6.67 -7.43 11.93
CA GLU A 164 7.60 -8.57 11.86
C GLU A 164 7.23 -9.69 12.84
N PHE A 165 6.49 -9.40 13.92
CA PHE A 165 6.05 -10.42 14.87
C PHE A 165 4.94 -11.28 14.28
N GLU A 166 3.96 -10.64 13.65
CA GLU A 166 2.78 -11.30 13.09
C GLU A 166 2.96 -11.69 11.62
N GLY A 167 3.93 -11.08 10.95
CA GLY A 167 4.14 -11.23 9.52
C GLY A 167 3.06 -10.58 8.66
N THR A 168 2.36 -9.60 9.22
CA THR A 168 1.22 -8.94 8.59
C THR A 168 1.64 -7.60 8.00
N ILE A 169 0.99 -7.22 6.90
CA ILE A 169 1.16 -5.92 6.25
C ILE A 169 -0.03 -5.03 6.58
N HIS A 170 0.27 -3.77 6.89
CA HIS A 170 -0.72 -2.79 7.32
C HIS A 170 -0.60 -1.53 6.47
N ALA A 171 -1.74 -0.95 6.09
CA ALA A 171 -1.77 0.36 5.47
C ALA A 171 -1.25 1.43 6.44
N MET A 172 -0.53 2.41 5.90
CA MET A 172 -0.10 3.59 6.65
C MET A 172 0.02 4.78 5.72
N ASP A 173 -0.58 5.89 6.10
CA ASP A 173 -0.38 7.14 5.37
C ASP A 173 0.70 7.99 6.03
N ALA A 174 1.90 8.00 5.43
CA ALA A 174 3.01 8.83 5.91
C ALA A 174 2.70 10.35 5.87
N THR A 175 1.69 10.79 5.10
CA THR A 175 1.29 12.20 5.06
C THR A 175 0.55 12.65 6.32
N LEU A 176 -0.07 11.72 7.04
CA LEU A 176 -0.74 11.97 8.33
C LEU A 176 0.25 12.00 9.51
N LEU A 177 1.51 11.67 9.29
CA LEU A 177 2.53 11.69 10.34
C LEU A 177 2.91 13.13 10.73
N PRO A 178 3.05 13.43 12.04
CA PRO A 178 3.44 14.74 12.54
C PRO A 178 4.69 15.27 11.86
N ARG A 179 4.77 16.60 11.69
CA ARG A 179 5.99 17.24 11.16
C ARG A 179 7.11 17.29 12.20
N ASP A 180 6.75 17.37 13.48
CA ASP A 180 7.72 17.33 14.56
C ASP A 180 8.37 15.93 14.66
N PRO A 181 9.71 15.83 14.63
CA PRO A 181 10.39 14.53 14.63
C PRO A 181 10.15 13.69 15.89
N LEU A 182 10.00 14.31 17.06
CA LEU A 182 9.79 13.57 18.31
C LEU A 182 8.38 13.01 18.38
N GLU A 183 7.38 13.83 18.04
CA GLU A 183 5.98 13.38 17.96
C GLU A 183 5.80 12.31 16.89
N ARG A 184 6.41 12.48 15.72
CA ARG A 184 6.43 11.47 14.66
C ARG A 184 7.00 10.15 15.15
N LEU A 185 8.18 10.18 15.77
CA LEU A 185 8.83 8.97 16.29
C LEU A 185 7.95 8.29 17.34
N LYS A 186 7.31 9.07 18.21
CA LYS A 186 6.37 8.55 19.22
C LYS A 186 5.18 7.84 18.57
N GLN A 187 4.54 8.47 17.58
CA GLN A 187 3.41 7.87 16.87
C GLN A 187 3.81 6.61 16.10
N LEU A 188 4.98 6.60 15.46
CA LEU A 188 5.51 5.39 14.81
C LEU A 188 5.70 4.25 15.83
N PHE A 189 6.20 4.53 17.03
CA PHE A 189 6.33 3.52 18.09
C PHE A 189 5.01 3.09 18.72
N GLU A 190 3.98 3.94 18.67
CA GLU A 190 2.60 3.58 19.06
C GLU A 190 1.96 2.62 18.05
N LEU A 191 2.20 2.84 16.75
CA LEU A 191 1.78 1.92 15.68
C LEU A 191 2.48 0.56 15.80
N GLN A 192 3.81 0.58 15.91
CA GLN A 192 4.61 -0.63 16.00
C GLN A 192 5.79 -0.41 16.96
N SER A 193 5.93 -1.31 17.94
CA SER A 193 6.95 -1.16 18.99
C SER A 193 8.40 -1.38 18.50
N HIS A 194 8.59 -2.15 17.42
CA HIS A 194 9.91 -2.51 16.89
C HIS A 194 9.94 -2.25 15.40
N TRP A 195 10.87 -1.43 14.93
CA TRP A 195 11.02 -1.12 13.52
C TRP A 195 12.37 -1.59 12.99
N ARG A 196 12.40 -2.05 11.73
CA ARG A 196 13.69 -2.18 11.03
C ARG A 196 14.32 -0.79 10.85
N PRO A 197 15.62 -0.62 11.10
CA PRO A 197 16.31 0.67 10.98
C PRO A 197 16.11 1.32 9.62
N GLU A 198 16.18 0.55 8.54
CA GLU A 198 16.08 1.03 7.16
C GLU A 198 14.69 1.65 6.90
N ARG A 199 13.65 1.03 7.45
CA ARG A 199 12.26 1.51 7.37
C ARG A 199 12.01 2.72 8.26
N LEU A 200 12.49 2.68 9.51
CA LEU A 200 12.35 3.83 10.40
C LEU A 200 13.11 5.05 9.85
N ASN A 201 14.27 4.82 9.24
CA ASN A 201 15.06 5.85 8.58
C ASN A 201 14.26 6.53 7.46
N SER A 202 13.64 5.77 6.55
CA SER A 202 12.88 6.35 5.43
C SER A 202 11.68 7.17 5.90
N LEU A 203 10.97 6.72 6.95
CA LEU A 203 9.82 7.43 7.52
C LEU A 203 10.21 8.71 8.27
N MET A 204 11.38 8.73 8.89
CA MET A 204 11.90 9.87 9.63
C MET A 204 12.59 10.90 8.74
N ALA A 205 13.13 10.49 7.58
CA ALA A 205 13.91 11.34 6.69
C ALA A 205 13.19 12.65 6.32
N THR A 206 11.89 12.61 6.08
CA THR A 206 11.11 13.80 5.67
C THR A 206 10.86 14.79 6.82
N SER A 207 11.04 14.40 8.09
CA SER A 207 10.91 15.29 9.26
C SER A 207 12.25 15.92 9.70
N LEU A 208 13.37 15.31 9.31
CA LEU A 208 14.70 15.68 9.80
C LEU A 208 15.46 16.46 8.73
N ALA A 209 15.08 17.73 8.52
CA ALA A 209 15.70 18.61 7.54
C ALA A 209 17.22 18.79 7.78
N GLY A 210 18.04 18.08 7.00
CA GLY A 210 19.50 18.20 6.99
C GLY A 210 20.24 17.47 8.13
N GLN A 211 19.53 16.76 9.01
CA GLN A 211 20.18 15.94 10.05
C GLN A 211 20.38 14.50 9.56
N LYS A 212 21.51 13.88 9.95
CA LYS A 212 21.73 12.45 9.71
C LYS A 212 20.74 11.64 10.55
N VAL A 213 19.76 11.02 9.89
CA VAL A 213 18.65 10.28 10.52
C VAL A 213 19.16 9.22 11.50
N GLU A 214 20.17 8.44 11.12
CA GLU A 214 20.75 7.40 11.98
C GLU A 214 21.35 7.96 13.28
N ALA A 215 22.08 9.07 13.19
CA ALA A 215 22.68 9.72 14.36
C ALA A 215 21.61 10.32 15.28
N TRP A 216 20.51 10.82 14.71
CA TRP A 216 19.37 11.32 15.47
C TRP A 216 18.63 10.16 16.15
N LEU A 217 18.33 9.08 15.42
CA LEU A 217 17.69 7.89 15.98
C LEU A 217 18.54 7.23 17.08
N GLY A 218 19.87 7.20 16.96
CA GLY A 218 20.74 6.70 18.05
C GLY A 218 20.60 7.47 19.38
N LYS A 219 20.16 8.73 19.32
CA LYS A 219 19.86 9.53 20.52
C LYS A 219 18.50 9.18 21.13
N HIS A 220 17.49 8.91 20.30
CA HIS A 220 16.07 8.82 20.70
C HIS A 220 15.47 7.41 20.70
N ALA A 221 16.11 6.45 20.06
CA ALA A 221 15.73 5.04 19.99
C ALA A 221 16.89 4.14 20.47
N ARG A 222 16.56 2.89 20.80
CA ARG A 222 17.51 1.85 21.19
C ARG A 222 17.54 0.77 20.12
N GLN A 223 18.74 0.33 19.76
CA GLN A 223 18.91 -0.83 18.90
C GLN A 223 18.86 -2.12 19.73
N VAL A 224 18.11 -3.10 19.25
CA VAL A 224 18.00 -4.46 19.79
C VAL A 224 18.15 -5.47 18.66
N TYR A 225 18.63 -6.66 18.98
CA TYR A 225 18.70 -7.79 18.04
C TYR A 225 17.62 -8.78 18.43
N MET A 226 16.84 -9.24 17.46
CA MET A 226 15.72 -10.15 17.67
C MET A 226 15.81 -11.32 16.71
N GLU A 227 15.62 -12.53 17.21
CA GLU A 227 15.66 -13.75 16.41
C GLU A 227 14.23 -14.13 16.00
N PHE A 228 13.83 -13.85 14.75
CA PHE A 228 12.51 -14.24 14.23
C PHE A 228 12.53 -15.62 13.58
N THR A 229 13.66 -15.98 12.97
CA THR A 229 13.95 -17.31 12.41
C THR A 229 15.11 -17.90 13.21
N PRO A 230 15.08 -19.20 13.58
CA PRO A 230 16.18 -19.82 14.30
C PRO A 230 17.53 -19.60 13.59
N GLY A 231 18.47 -18.97 14.28
CA GLY A 231 19.81 -18.64 13.77
C GLY A 231 19.92 -17.33 12.99
N GLU A 232 18.84 -16.56 12.83
CA GLU A 232 18.84 -15.27 12.11
C GLU A 232 18.48 -14.11 13.05
N GLU A 233 19.49 -13.34 13.45
CA GLU A 233 19.31 -12.11 14.22
C GLU A 233 18.95 -10.93 13.31
N VAL A 234 17.78 -10.35 13.53
CA VAL A 234 17.31 -9.15 12.85
C VAL A 234 17.53 -7.94 13.75
N ARG A 235 18.20 -6.92 13.20
CA ARG A 235 18.41 -5.63 13.86
C ARG A 235 17.11 -4.83 13.87
N MET A 236 16.65 -4.44 15.06
CA MET A 236 15.42 -3.66 15.27
C MET A 236 15.68 -2.43 16.14
N MET A 237 14.85 -1.41 15.99
CA MET A 237 14.85 -0.17 16.76
C MET A 237 13.60 -0.10 17.63
N THR A 238 13.76 0.25 18.92
CA THR A 238 12.69 0.39 19.91
C THR A 238 12.75 1.75 20.59
N LYS A 239 11.66 2.17 21.22
CA LYS A 239 11.61 3.38 22.06
C LYS A 239 12.67 3.30 23.18
N LYS A 240 13.49 4.36 23.35
CA LYS A 240 14.61 4.38 24.31
C LYS A 240 14.18 4.63 25.76
N PHE A 241 13.05 5.30 25.96
CA PHE A 241 12.51 5.64 27.28
C PHE A 241 10.99 5.43 27.28
N ALA A 242 10.50 4.52 28.14
CA ALA A 242 9.06 4.31 28.34
C ALA A 242 8.48 5.53 29.05
#